data_AF-A0A840YTA9-F1
#
_entry.id   AF-A0A840YTA9-F1
#
_cell.length_a   1.000
_cell.length_b   1.000
_cell.length_c   1.000
_cell.angle_alpha   90.00
_cell.angle_beta   90.00
_cell.angle_gamma   90.00
#
_symmetry.space_group_name_H-M   'P 1'
#
loop_
_entity.id
_entity.type
_entity.pdbx_description
1 polymer ?
#
loop_
_entity_poly.entity_id
_entity_poly.type
_entity_poly.pdbx_seq_one_letter_code
_entity_poly.pdbx_strand_id
1 'polypeptide(L)' 'MMPGVVASSGVSPELVVLAIGAGSVFFSHVNDPAFWLVKSYVGTSTADTFRTWSLLETAISVVGLALVMALSYVL' A
#
# COMPACT_ATOMS: atom_id res chain seq x y z
N MET A 1 12.41 10.66 3.39
CA MET A 1 12.72 10.37 1.97
C MET A 1 14.22 10.50 1.80
N MET A 2 14.94 9.47 1.34
CA MET A 2 16.40 9.58 1.09
C MET A 2 16.62 10.38 -0.19
N PRO A 3 17.00 11.68 -0.12
CA PRO A 3 17.03 12.56 -1.29
C PRO A 3 18.01 12.06 -2.36
N GLY A 4 19.07 11.38 -1.92
CA GLY A 4 20.11 10.84 -2.81
C GLY A 4 19.66 9.70 -3.73
N VAL A 5 18.61 8.94 -3.38
CA VAL A 5 18.08 7.85 -4.23
C VAL A 5 17.13 8.41 -5.29
N VAL A 6 16.34 9.43 -4.95
CA VAL A 6 15.42 10.08 -5.89
C VAL A 6 16.18 10.99 -6.86
N ALA A 7 17.20 11.71 -6.39
CA ALA A 7 18.02 12.56 -7.26
C ALA A 7 18.91 11.78 -8.24
N SER A 8 19.28 10.53 -7.93
CA SER A 8 20.15 9.70 -8.79
C SER A 8 19.39 8.81 -9.77
N SER A 9 18.08 8.61 -9.57
CA SER A 9 17.25 7.73 -10.40
C SER A 9 16.63 8.42 -11.61
N GLY A 10 16.63 9.76 -11.66
CA GLY A 10 16.01 10.53 -12.75
C GLY A 10 14.47 10.48 -12.77
N VAL A 11 13.85 9.86 -11.77
CA VAL A 11 12.39 9.72 -11.64
C VAL A 11 11.83 10.90 -10.84
N SER A 12 10.71 11.45 -11.29
CA SER A 12 10.03 12.55 -10.60
C SER A 12 9.69 12.18 -9.15
N PRO A 13 10.03 13.03 -8.15
CA PRO A 13 9.81 12.74 -6.73
C PRO A 13 8.35 12.44 -6.37
N GLU A 14 7.40 13.02 -7.10
CA GLU A 14 5.97 12.74 -6.94
C GLU A 14 5.59 11.28 -7.24
N LEU A 15 6.15 10.67 -8.28
CA LEU A 15 5.92 9.27 -8.62
C LEU A 15 6.50 8.34 -7.56
N VAL A 16 7.64 8.72 -6.97
CA VAL A 16 8.24 7.96 -5.86
C VAL A 16 7.36 8.02 -4.61
N VAL A 17 6.82 9.19 -4.27
CA VAL A 17 5.88 9.32 -3.15
C VAL A 17 4.62 8.49 -3.37
N LEU A 18 4.06 8.51 -4.59
CA LEU A 18 2.90 7.70 -4.94
C LEU A 18 3.19 6.20 -4.88
N ALA A 19 4.35 5.76 -5.39
CA ALA A 19 4.75 4.35 -5.35
C ALA A 19 4.93 3.86 -3.90
N ILE A 20 5.56 4.67 -3.04
CA ILE A 20 5.75 4.34 -1.62
C ILE A 20 4.39 4.28 -0.90
N GLY A 21 3.50 5.24 -1.15
CA GLY A 21 2.15 5.24 -0.57
C GLY A 21 1.30 4.06 -1.03
N ALA A 22 1.39 3.67 -2.31
CA ALA A 22 0.72 2.49 -2.83
C ALA A 22 1.28 1.19 -2.23
N GLY A 23 2.60 1.10 -2.03
CA GLY A 23 3.25 -0.07 -1.43
C GLY A 23 3.07 -0.19 0.08
N SER A 24 2.83 0.92 0.79
CA SER A 24 2.75 0.91 2.26
C SER A 24 1.51 0.23 2.82
N VAL A 25 0.49 -0.07 2.01
CA VAL A 25 -0.74 -0.76 2.43
C VAL A 25 -0.69 -2.27 2.15
N PHE A 26 0.43 -2.77 1.63
CA PHE A 26 0.59 -4.19 1.33
C PHE A 26 0.70 -4.98 2.64
N PHE A 27 -0.28 -5.86 2.88
CA PHE A 27 -0.31 -6.80 4.01
C PHE A 27 -0.68 -6.20 5.38
N SER A 28 -1.97 -5.93 5.57
CA SER A 28 -2.55 -5.25 6.74
C SER A 28 -2.35 -5.90 8.11
N HIS A 29 -2.08 -7.21 8.17
CA HIS A 29 -2.02 -7.93 9.45
C HIS A 29 -0.94 -7.40 10.41
N VAL A 30 0.19 -7.00 9.83
CA VAL A 30 1.34 -6.45 10.55
C VAL A 30 1.50 -4.94 10.32
N ASN A 31 0.87 -4.42 9.26
CA ASN A 31 1.07 -3.07 8.78
C ASN A 31 -0.02 -2.08 9.25
N ASP A 32 -1.23 -2.55 9.54
CA ASP A 32 -2.39 -1.67 9.74
C ASP A 32 -2.99 -1.71 11.15
N PRO A 33 -2.93 -0.60 11.93
CA PRO A 33 -3.65 -0.52 13.20
C PRO A 33 -5.19 -0.57 13.00
N ALA A 34 -5.68 -0.22 11.82
CA ALA A 34 -7.08 -0.34 11.43
C ALA A 34 -7.57 -1.80 11.43
N PHE A 35 -6.69 -2.76 11.11
CA PHE A 35 -7.01 -4.20 11.14
C PHE A 35 -7.46 -4.65 12.53
N TRP A 36 -6.74 -4.22 13.56
CA TRP A 36 -7.04 -4.57 14.96
C TRP A 36 -8.28 -3.83 15.47
N LEU A 37 -8.52 -2.60 15.00
CA LEU A 37 -9.72 -1.84 15.29
C LEU A 37 -10.96 -2.56 14.72
N VAL A 38 -10.95 -2.93 13.43
CA VAL A 38 -12.06 -3.65 12.80
C VAL A 38 -12.29 -5.01 13.47
N LYS A 39 -11.23 -5.75 13.78
CA LYS A 39 -11.32 -7.02 14.52
C LYS A 39 -12.01 -6.83 15.89
N SER A 40 -11.65 -5.78 16.63
CA SER A 40 -12.21 -5.52 17.97
C SER A 40 -13.65 -4.98 17.92
N TYR A 41 -14.03 -4.24 16.88
CA TYR A 41 -15.41 -3.75 16.69
C TYR A 41 -16.40 -4.82 16.19
N VAL A 42 -15.97 -5.72 15.31
CA VAL A 42 -16.85 -6.71 14.66
C VAL A 42 -16.84 -8.05 15.41
N GLY A 43 -15.87 -8.29 16.30
CA GLY A 43 -15.78 -9.52 17.10
C GLY A 43 -15.43 -10.77 16.28
N THR A 44 -14.93 -10.60 15.06
CA THR A 44 -14.58 -11.68 14.13
C THR A 44 -13.24 -12.32 14.46
N SER A 45 -13.10 -13.59 14.04
CA SER A 45 -11.84 -14.33 14.05
C SER A 45 -10.77 -13.59 13.25
N THR A 46 -9.51 -13.63 13.73
CA THR A 46 -8.35 -13.05 13.04
C THR A 46 -8.23 -13.59 11.60
N ALA A 47 -8.62 -14.84 11.36
CA ALA A 47 -8.56 -15.46 10.03
C ALA A 47 -9.59 -14.87 9.05
N ASP A 48 -10.80 -14.56 9.51
CA ASP A 48 -11.87 -13.98 8.68
C ASP A 48 -11.62 -12.50 8.37
N THR A 49 -11.16 -11.73 9.36
CA THR A 49 -10.74 -10.35 9.14
C THR A 49 -9.54 -10.30 8.20
N PHE A 50 -8.58 -11.21 8.34
CA PHE A 50 -7.44 -11.30 7.42
C PHE A 50 -7.87 -11.61 5.98
N ARG A 51 -8.84 -12.53 5.80
CA ARG A 51 -9.34 -12.89 4.47
C ARG A 51 -10.14 -11.80 3.78
N THR A 52 -10.80 -10.92 4.52
CA THR A 52 -11.67 -9.91 3.91
C THR A 52 -10.94 -8.59 3.78
N TRP A 53 -10.27 -8.17 4.85
CA TRP A 53 -9.61 -6.88 4.96
C TRP A 53 -8.23 -6.88 4.31
N SER A 54 -7.35 -7.83 4.68
CA SER A 54 -5.99 -7.85 4.12
C SER A 54 -5.98 -8.16 2.63
N LEU A 55 -6.91 -8.98 2.13
CA LEU A 55 -7.05 -9.25 0.70
C LEU A 55 -7.49 -8.01 -0.08
N LEU A 56 -8.42 -7.24 0.47
CA LEU A 56 -8.87 -5.98 -0.12
C LEU A 56 -7.74 -4.95 -0.16
N GLU A 57 -7.00 -4.77 0.94
CA GLU A 57 -5.87 -3.83 0.98
C GLU A 57 -4.70 -4.28 0.09
N THR A 58 -4.45 -5.59 0.01
CA THR A 58 -3.47 -6.14 -0.94
C THR A 58 -3.89 -5.85 -2.38
N ALA A 59 -5.17 -6.02 -2.73
CA ALA A 59 -5.69 -5.69 -4.05
C ALA A 59 -5.56 -4.19 -4.36
N ILE A 60 -5.89 -3.32 -3.40
CA ILE A 60 -5.75 -1.86 -3.53
C ILE A 60 -4.28 -1.48 -3.74
N SER A 61 -3.37 -2.07 -2.97
CA SER A 61 -1.93 -1.82 -3.10
C SER A 61 -1.39 -2.26 -4.46
N VAL A 62 -1.80 -3.43 -4.96
CA VAL A 62 -1.42 -3.92 -6.30
C VAL A 62 -1.97 -3.01 -7.39
N VAL A 63 -3.24 -2.61 -7.31
CA VAL A 63 -3.87 -1.71 -8.30
C VAL A 63 -3.21 -0.33 -8.25
N GLY A 64 -2.97 0.22 -7.07
CA GLY A 64 -2.29 1.50 -6.88
C GLY A 64 -0.88 1.48 -7.45
N LEU A 65 -0.12 0.42 -7.20
CA LEU A 65 1.23 0.28 -7.75
C LEU A 65 1.20 0.14 -9.28
N ALA A 66 0.26 -0.64 -9.83
CA ALA A 66 0.07 -0.77 -11.26
C ALA A 66 -0.27 0.57 -11.94
N LEU A 67 -1.13 1.38 -11.32
CA LEU A 67 -1.46 2.73 -11.81
C LEU A 67 -0.26 3.68 -11.76
N VAL A 68 0.55 3.63 -10.69
CA VAL A 68 1.78 4.43 -10.59
C VAL A 68 2.80 4.01 -11.65
N MET A 69 2.95 2.71 -11.90
CA MET A 69 3.79 2.21 -12.99
C MET A 69 3.29 2.63 -14.37
N ALA A 70 1.96 2.60 -14.61
CA ALA A 70 1.37 3.06 -15.86
C ALA A 70 1.60 4.57 -16.06
N LEU A 71 1.41 5.38 -15.01
CA LEU A 71 1.72 6.82 -15.03
C LEU A 71 3.19 7.08 -15.33
N SER A 72 4.10 6.28 -14.74
CA SER A 72 5.54 6.40 -15.00
C SER A 72 5.95 6.04 -16.43
N TYR A 73 5.11 5.36 -17.22
CA TYR A 73 5.39 5.08 -18.63
C TYR A 73 4.81 6.15 -19.57
N VAL A 74 3.84 6.93 -19.08
CA VAL A 74 3.16 7.99 -19.85
C VAL A 74 3.81 9.36 -19.62
N LEU A 75 4.32 9.61 -18.41
CA LEU A 75 5.07 10.82 -18.03
C LEU A 75 6.57 10.70 -18.37
#